data_AF-A0A0M0HIM2-F1
#
_entry.id   AF-A0A0M0HIM2-F1
#
_cell.length_a   1.000
_cell.length_b   1.000
_cell.length_c   1.000
_cell.angle_alpha   90.00
_cell.angle_beta   90.00
_cell.angle_gamma   90.00
#
_symmetry.space_group_name_H-M   'P 1'
#
loop_
_entity.id
_entity.type
_entity.pdbx_description
1 polymer ?
#
loop_
_entity_poly.entity_id
_entity_poly.type
_entity_poly.pdbx_seq_one_letter_code
_entity_poly.pdbx_strand_id
1 'polypeptide(L)'
;MFTAQYFKFCGLRCSPLNAALSFNEKTMDYEELKKQGIESFLADEEHNKADRIERFVELNELFGPQGDKLLTGGMQSQLALHEVANSYVNGNYMAVVLLAQAFIEHSLSGEFIMRGQNTIAESSFKKIIDNSLSESIISEGLYVSLEVLRKIRNPYVHAKAGIKSGSLIKKMIDGRFESAELLAKSDALESLSILKAFMEQKVVMWFSEDEA
;
A
#
# COMPACT_ATOMS: atom_id res chain seq x y z
N MET A 1 16.19 -2.10 -16.84
CA MET A 1 16.70 -0.70 -16.92
C MET A 1 15.62 0.13 -17.60
N PHE A 2 14.83 0.89 -16.83
CA PHE A 2 13.66 1.63 -17.33
C PHE A 2 14.09 2.78 -18.27
N THR A 3 13.57 2.78 -19.50
CA THR A 3 13.53 3.98 -20.38
C THR A 3 12.11 4.15 -20.91
N ALA A 4 11.26 4.77 -20.11
CA ALA A 4 10.05 5.44 -20.56
C ALA A 4 10.03 6.82 -19.92
N GLN A 5 10.61 7.77 -20.63
CA GLN A 5 10.86 9.13 -20.19
C GLN A 5 9.66 10.01 -20.54
N TYR A 6 8.56 10.00 -19.76
CA TYR A 6 7.57 11.11 -19.84
C TYR A 6 6.87 11.42 -18.51
N PHE A 7 7.61 12.05 -17.59
CA PHE A 7 7.07 13.12 -16.75
C PHE A 7 7.91 14.37 -17.03
N LYS A 8 7.35 15.36 -17.76
CA LYS A 8 7.98 16.67 -17.94
C LYS A 8 8.01 17.38 -16.57
N PHE A 9 9.17 17.38 -15.93
CA PHE A 9 9.46 18.26 -14.80
C PHE A 9 9.35 19.72 -15.28
N CYS A 10 8.26 20.40 -14.91
CA CYS A 10 8.18 21.85 -15.01
C CYS A 10 8.80 22.43 -13.72
N GLY A 11 9.98 23.04 -13.84
CA GLY A 11 10.66 23.63 -12.70
C GLY A 11 11.88 24.47 -13.10
N LEU A 12 11.64 25.77 -13.26
CA LEU A 12 12.62 26.87 -13.14
C LEU A 12 13.68 27.00 -14.25
N ARG A 13 13.36 27.81 -15.27
CA ARG A 13 14.01 29.11 -15.55
C ARG A 13 13.42 29.69 -16.85
N CYS A 14 12.64 30.75 -16.71
CA CYS A 14 12.38 31.65 -17.83
C CYS A 14 13.68 32.34 -18.23
N SER A 15 14.10 32.20 -19.48
CA SER A 15 14.93 33.19 -20.17
C SER A 15 14.23 33.56 -21.48
N PRO A 16 13.94 34.85 -21.74
CA PRO A 16 13.22 35.25 -22.94
C PRO A 16 14.22 35.50 -24.05
N LEU A 17 14.45 34.53 -24.93
CA LEU A 17 15.05 34.76 -26.25
C LEU A 17 14.84 33.53 -27.14
N ASN A 18 14.02 33.76 -28.16
CA ASN A 18 13.75 32.95 -29.35
C ASN A 18 14.76 31.83 -29.63
N ALA A 19 14.31 30.58 -29.52
CA ALA A 19 14.65 29.55 -30.48
C ALA A 19 13.33 29.02 -31.02
N ALA A 20 13.04 29.38 -32.27
CA ALA A 20 11.96 28.83 -33.06
C ALA A 20 12.15 27.32 -33.16
N LEU A 21 11.59 26.58 -32.20
CA LEU A 21 11.21 25.20 -32.43
C LEU A 21 9.89 25.27 -33.17
N SER A 22 9.98 25.23 -34.50
CA SER A 22 8.92 24.65 -35.30
C SER A 22 8.62 23.28 -34.67
N PHE A 23 7.58 23.23 -33.84
CA PHE A 23 6.93 21.99 -33.48
C PHE A 23 6.40 21.43 -34.78
N ASN A 24 7.23 20.59 -35.41
CA ASN A 24 6.83 19.77 -36.52
C ASN A 24 5.78 18.84 -35.93
N GLU A 25 4.50 19.15 -36.14
CA GLU A 25 3.34 18.29 -35.87
C GLU A 25 3.45 17.05 -36.79
N LYS A 26 4.47 16.22 -36.57
CA LYS A 26 4.33 14.80 -36.85
C LYS A 26 3.46 14.28 -35.74
N THR A 27 2.16 14.23 -36.02
CA THR A 27 1.19 13.38 -35.32
C THR A 27 1.82 12.00 -35.21
N MET A 28 2.40 11.72 -34.04
CA MET A 28 2.83 10.38 -33.68
C MET A 28 1.57 9.52 -33.75
N ASP A 29 1.59 8.54 -34.65
CA ASP A 29 0.41 7.72 -34.94
C ASP A 29 -0.04 7.02 -33.66
N TYR A 30 -1.28 7.30 -33.24
CA TYR A 30 -1.84 6.76 -32.01
C TYR A 30 -1.85 5.23 -32.02
N GLU A 31 -2.02 4.62 -33.20
CA GLU A 31 -1.97 3.16 -33.34
C GLU A 31 -0.55 2.61 -33.13
N GLU A 32 0.48 3.35 -33.58
CA GLU A 32 1.87 2.99 -33.33
C GLU A 32 2.20 3.07 -31.82
N LEU A 33 1.74 4.13 -31.14
CA LEU A 33 1.91 4.26 -29.69
C LEU A 33 1.21 3.15 -28.91
N LYS A 34 -0.01 2.81 -29.31
CA LYS A 34 -0.77 1.73 -28.69
C LYS A 34 -0.05 0.39 -28.86
N LYS A 35 0.47 0.12 -30.06
CA LYS A 35 1.26 -1.10 -30.33
C LYS A 35 2.50 -1.16 -29.45
N GLN A 36 3.28 -0.08 -29.40
CA GLN A 36 4.48 0.00 -28.55
C GLN A 36 4.15 -0.18 -27.06
N GLY A 37 3.06 0.42 -26.58
CA GLY A 37 2.60 0.25 -25.20
C GLY A 37 2.22 -1.20 -24.86
N ILE A 38 1.53 -1.88 -25.77
CA ILE A 38 1.18 -3.31 -25.60
C ILE A 38 2.43 -4.19 -25.61
N GLU A 39 3.36 -3.98 -26.55
CA GLU A 39 4.62 -4.72 -26.62
C GLU A 39 5.46 -4.53 -25.35
N SER A 40 5.56 -3.30 -24.85
CA SER A 40 6.25 -3.00 -23.59
C SER A 40 5.58 -3.67 -22.39
N PHE A 41 4.25 -3.68 -22.34
CA PHE A 41 3.50 -4.35 -21.27
C PHE A 41 3.75 -5.86 -21.27
N LEU A 42 3.68 -6.51 -22.43
CA LEU A 42 3.91 -7.95 -22.55
C LEU A 42 5.36 -8.34 -22.21
N ALA A 43 6.33 -7.50 -22.58
CA ALA A 43 7.73 -7.72 -22.21
C ALA A 43 7.95 -7.60 -20.69
N ASP A 44 7.31 -6.62 -20.04
CA ASP A 44 7.35 -6.44 -18.60
C ASP A 44 6.68 -7.61 -17.86
N GLU A 45 5.53 -8.06 -18.34
CA GLU A 45 4.82 -9.25 -17.82
C GLU A 45 5.72 -10.49 -17.82
N GLU A 46 6.40 -10.77 -18.93
CA GLU A 46 7.30 -11.93 -19.03
C GLU A 46 8.53 -11.76 -18.13
N HIS A 47 9.09 -10.55 -18.04
CA HIS A 47 10.26 -10.26 -17.21
C HIS A 47 9.96 -10.42 -15.72
N ASN A 48 8.81 -9.93 -15.25
CA ASN A 48 8.46 -9.87 -13.83
C ASN A 48 7.70 -11.12 -13.34
N LYS A 49 7.40 -12.07 -14.23
CA LYS A 49 6.62 -13.27 -13.90
C LYS A 49 7.22 -14.07 -12.75
N ALA A 50 8.54 -14.28 -12.75
CA ALA A 50 9.23 -15.02 -11.70
C ALA A 50 9.08 -14.32 -10.35
N ASP A 51 9.33 -13.02 -10.29
CA ASP A 51 9.24 -12.24 -9.05
C ASP A 51 7.80 -12.17 -8.52
N ARG A 52 6.79 -12.16 -9.40
CA ARG A 52 5.38 -12.25 -8.99
C ARG A 52 5.05 -13.60 -8.36
N ILE A 53 5.59 -14.70 -8.90
CA ILE A 53 5.42 -16.04 -8.32
C ILE A 53 6.08 -16.09 -6.96
N GLU A 54 7.29 -15.54 -6.81
CA GLU A 54 7.97 -15.45 -5.50
C GLU A 54 7.12 -14.70 -4.48
N ARG A 55 6.63 -13.49 -4.83
CA ARG A 55 5.77 -12.70 -3.93
C ARG A 55 4.42 -13.39 -3.64
N PHE A 56 3.88 -14.14 -4.58
CA PHE A 56 2.69 -14.94 -4.36
C PHE A 56 2.97 -16.05 -3.32
N VAL A 57 4.10 -16.74 -3.41
CA VAL A 57 4.51 -17.73 -2.41
C VAL A 57 4.71 -17.08 -1.04
N GLU A 58 5.49 -15.98 -0.95
CA GLU A 58 5.71 -15.21 0.29
C GLU A 58 4.38 -14.84 0.96
N LEU A 59 3.40 -14.37 0.18
CA LEU A 59 2.09 -13.97 0.70
C LEU A 59 1.30 -15.17 1.25
N ASN A 60 1.31 -16.31 0.54
CA ASN A 60 0.61 -17.52 0.98
C ASN A 60 1.27 -18.14 2.21
N GLU A 61 2.60 -18.12 2.30
CA GLU A 61 3.32 -18.55 3.50
C GLU A 61 3.00 -17.67 4.71
N LEU A 62 2.84 -16.36 4.49
CA LEU A 62 2.51 -15.43 5.56
C LEU A 62 1.09 -15.66 6.09
N PHE A 63 0.07 -15.71 5.22
CA PHE A 63 -1.33 -15.76 5.67
C PHE A 63 -1.90 -17.17 5.81
N GLY A 64 -1.24 -18.20 5.26
CA GLY A 64 -1.72 -19.57 5.29
C GLY A 64 -3.03 -19.78 4.50
N PRO A 65 -3.78 -20.87 4.78
CA PRO A 65 -5.04 -21.14 4.11
C PRO A 65 -6.08 -20.06 4.41
N GLN A 66 -6.84 -19.68 3.37
CA GLN A 66 -7.86 -18.65 3.48
C GLN A 66 -9.24 -19.29 3.60
N GLY A 67 -9.91 -19.09 4.74
CA GLY A 67 -11.34 -19.34 4.91
C GLY A 67 -12.17 -18.08 4.77
N ASP A 68 -13.48 -18.26 4.85
CA ASP A 68 -14.47 -17.19 4.90
C ASP A 68 -14.27 -16.32 6.14
N LYS A 69 -14.52 -15.01 5.99
CA LYS A 69 -14.25 -14.01 7.03
C LYS A 69 -15.44 -13.08 7.23
N LEU A 70 -15.77 -12.82 8.50
CA LEU A 70 -16.73 -11.78 8.85
C LEU A 70 -16.01 -10.45 9.06
N LEU A 71 -16.27 -9.48 8.20
CA LEU A 71 -15.61 -8.17 8.23
C LEU A 71 -16.53 -7.11 8.84
N THR A 72 -16.12 -6.50 9.95
CA THR A 72 -16.87 -5.43 10.63
C THR A 72 -16.72 -4.07 9.94
N GLY A 73 -15.71 -3.89 9.07
CA GLY A 73 -15.43 -2.64 8.38
C GLY A 73 -16.21 -2.40 7.09
N GLY A 74 -17.20 -3.25 6.79
CA GLY A 74 -18.06 -3.10 5.62
C GLY A 74 -17.33 -3.20 4.28
N MET A 75 -17.93 -2.61 3.24
CA MET A 75 -17.44 -2.68 1.85
C MET A 75 -16.00 -2.16 1.70
N GLN A 76 -15.61 -1.15 2.46
CA GLN A 76 -14.27 -0.58 2.41
C GLN A 76 -13.21 -1.59 2.88
N SER A 77 -13.48 -2.31 3.98
CA SER A 77 -12.59 -3.37 4.45
C SER A 77 -12.53 -4.54 3.45
N GLN A 78 -13.66 -4.91 2.85
CA GLN A 78 -13.68 -5.97 1.83
C GLN A 78 -12.83 -5.61 0.61
N LEU A 79 -12.98 -4.39 0.08
CA LEU A 79 -12.20 -3.92 -1.06
C LEU A 79 -10.71 -3.86 -0.71
N ALA A 80 -10.37 -3.31 0.46
CA ALA A 80 -8.98 -3.21 0.90
C ALA A 80 -8.30 -4.59 1.01
N LEU A 81 -9.00 -5.58 1.57
CA LEU A 81 -8.49 -6.95 1.69
C LEU A 81 -8.35 -7.65 0.33
N HIS A 82 -9.26 -7.39 -0.61
CA HIS A 82 -9.16 -7.95 -1.96
C HIS A 82 -8.01 -7.33 -2.76
N GLU A 83 -7.76 -6.03 -2.57
CA GLU A 83 -6.72 -5.31 -3.31
C GLU A 83 -5.32 -5.50 -2.72
N VAL A 84 -5.19 -5.76 -1.41
CA VAL A 84 -3.87 -5.84 -0.75
C VAL A 84 -3.03 -7.00 -1.28
N ALA A 85 -3.64 -8.16 -1.50
CA ALA A 85 -2.97 -9.35 -2.04
C ALA A 85 -2.48 -9.10 -3.47
N ASN A 86 -3.37 -8.60 -4.33
CA ASN A 86 -3.04 -8.25 -5.71
C ASN A 86 -1.96 -7.17 -5.79
N SER A 87 -2.00 -6.18 -4.88
CA SER A 87 -1.00 -5.13 -4.81
C SER A 87 0.37 -5.67 -4.45
N TYR A 88 0.46 -6.59 -3.49
CA TYR A 88 1.74 -7.18 -3.08
C TYR A 88 2.35 -8.02 -4.21
N VAL A 89 1.57 -8.93 -4.80
CA VAL A 89 2.02 -9.80 -5.89
C VAL A 89 2.56 -8.96 -7.06
N ASN A 90 1.91 -7.85 -7.41
CA ASN A 90 2.33 -6.97 -8.49
C ASN A 90 3.41 -5.94 -8.12
N GLY A 91 3.98 -5.99 -6.91
CA GLY A 91 5.05 -5.07 -6.49
C GLY A 91 4.59 -3.64 -6.16
N ASN A 92 3.28 -3.43 -5.98
CA ASN A 92 2.69 -2.14 -5.61
C ASN A 92 2.80 -1.91 -4.09
N TYR A 93 4.02 -1.92 -3.55
CA TYR A 93 4.29 -1.96 -2.12
C TYR A 93 3.71 -0.78 -1.32
N MET A 94 3.73 0.43 -1.90
CA MET A 94 3.09 1.59 -1.26
C MET A 94 1.57 1.38 -1.11
N ALA A 95 0.92 0.79 -2.12
CA ALA A 95 -0.50 0.48 -2.05
C ALA A 95 -0.77 -0.55 -0.94
N VAL A 96 0.09 -1.57 -0.77
CA VAL A 96 -0.02 -2.56 0.31
C VAL A 96 -0.04 -1.89 1.69
N VAL A 97 0.87 -0.95 1.96
CA VAL A 97 0.91 -0.20 3.22
C VAL A 97 -0.40 0.56 3.46
N LEU A 98 -0.92 1.22 2.43
CA LEU A 98 -2.14 2.03 2.52
C LEU A 98 -3.39 1.15 2.69
N LEU A 99 -3.48 0.05 1.95
CA LEU A 99 -4.60 -0.88 1.99
C LEU A 99 -4.65 -1.64 3.32
N ALA A 100 -3.49 -2.07 3.85
CA ALA A 100 -3.40 -2.68 5.17
C ALA A 100 -3.94 -1.72 6.24
N GLN A 101 -3.53 -0.45 6.20
CA GLN A 101 -4.08 0.54 7.14
C GLN A 101 -5.57 0.76 6.92
N ALA A 102 -6.04 0.92 5.68
CA ALA A 102 -7.44 1.16 5.37
C ALA A 102 -8.33 0.02 5.90
N PHE A 103 -7.90 -1.23 5.70
CA PHE A 103 -8.59 -2.41 6.24
C PHE A 103 -8.75 -2.33 7.76
N ILE A 104 -7.64 -2.09 8.47
CA ILE A 104 -7.62 -2.04 9.94
C ILE A 104 -8.46 -0.86 10.45
N GLU A 105 -8.26 0.32 9.89
CA GLU A 105 -8.96 1.55 10.25
C GLU A 105 -10.46 1.37 10.11
N HIS A 106 -10.94 0.90 8.95
CA HIS A 106 -12.36 0.64 8.74
C HIS A 106 -12.92 -0.46 9.64
N SER A 107 -12.15 -1.52 9.90
CA SER A 107 -12.59 -2.60 10.80
C SER A 107 -12.79 -2.12 12.24
N LEU A 108 -11.88 -1.27 12.75
CA LEU A 108 -12.01 -0.65 14.06
C LEU A 108 -13.11 0.42 14.10
N SER A 109 -13.23 1.24 13.05
CA SER A 109 -14.34 2.19 12.92
C SER A 109 -15.70 1.48 12.92
N GLY A 110 -15.80 0.33 12.26
CA GLY A 110 -17.01 -0.50 12.26
C GLY A 110 -17.43 -0.92 13.66
N GLU A 111 -16.48 -1.34 14.49
CA GLU A 111 -16.74 -1.66 15.91
C GLU A 111 -17.30 -0.44 16.67
N PHE A 112 -16.74 0.75 16.47
CA PHE A 112 -17.24 1.97 17.10
C PHE A 112 -18.64 2.38 16.59
N ILE A 113 -18.92 2.20 15.30
CA ILE A 113 -20.25 2.45 14.72
C ILE A 113 -21.28 1.52 15.38
N MET A 114 -20.95 0.23 15.52
CA MET A 114 -21.83 -0.75 16.17
C MET A 114 -22.11 -0.42 17.64
N ARG A 115 -21.21 0.31 18.30
CA ARG A 115 -21.37 0.84 19.68
C ARG A 115 -22.08 2.19 19.73
N GLY A 116 -22.48 2.77 18.60
CA GLY A 116 -23.10 4.09 18.51
C GLY A 116 -22.13 5.26 18.69
N GLN A 117 -20.82 5.02 18.57
CA GLN A 117 -19.75 6.01 18.79
C GLN A 117 -19.22 6.60 17.47
N ASN A 118 -20.11 7.14 16.64
CA ASN A 118 -19.78 7.60 15.28
C ASN A 118 -18.66 8.66 15.26
N THR A 119 -18.61 9.56 16.25
CA THR A 119 -17.55 10.58 16.34
C THR A 119 -16.15 9.98 16.46
N ILE A 120 -16.01 8.82 17.12
CA ILE A 120 -14.74 8.10 17.23
C ILE A 120 -14.47 7.35 15.93
N ALA A 121 -15.50 6.70 15.37
CA ALA A 121 -15.39 5.96 14.11
C ALA A 121 -14.95 6.83 12.91
N GLU A 122 -15.34 8.10 12.89
CA GLU A 122 -15.00 9.09 11.85
C GLU A 122 -13.71 9.87 12.14
N SER A 123 -13.02 9.52 13.24
CA SER A 123 -11.81 10.22 13.66
C SER A 123 -10.56 9.71 12.92
N SER A 124 -9.40 10.30 13.18
CA SER A 124 -8.16 9.86 12.55
C SER A 124 -7.75 8.48 13.03
N PHE A 125 -7.02 7.73 12.19
CA PHE A 125 -6.45 6.43 12.58
C PHE A 125 -5.80 6.41 13.96
N LYS A 126 -5.03 7.45 14.33
CA LYS A 126 -4.42 7.57 15.67
C LYS A 126 -5.46 7.61 16.79
N LYS A 127 -6.53 8.39 16.62
CA LYS A 127 -7.60 8.47 17.60
C LYS A 127 -8.36 7.15 17.69
N ILE A 128 -8.61 6.50 16.55
CA ILE A 128 -9.26 5.19 16.51
C ILE A 128 -8.45 4.17 17.33
N ILE A 129 -7.15 4.01 17.07
CA ILE A 129 -6.32 3.02 17.80
C ILE A 129 -6.17 3.35 19.29
N ASP A 130 -6.09 4.63 19.67
CA ASP A 130 -6.02 5.04 21.07
C ASP A 130 -7.30 4.67 21.83
N ASN A 131 -8.47 4.97 21.22
CA ASN A 131 -9.74 4.61 21.81
C ASN A 131 -9.94 3.10 21.83
N SER A 132 -9.48 2.39 20.80
CA SER A 132 -9.56 0.92 20.76
C SER A 132 -8.74 0.28 21.89
N LEU A 133 -7.59 0.86 22.24
CA LEU A 133 -6.83 0.40 23.40
C LEU A 133 -7.57 0.73 24.71
N SER A 134 -8.05 1.97 24.88
CA SER A 134 -8.71 2.39 26.13
C SER A 134 -10.01 1.61 26.41
N GLU A 135 -10.72 1.19 25.36
CA GLU A 135 -11.93 0.37 25.46
C GLU A 135 -11.66 -1.15 25.44
N SER A 136 -10.38 -1.57 25.50
CA SER A 136 -9.97 -2.98 25.44
C SER A 136 -10.49 -3.73 24.20
N ILE A 137 -10.71 -3.01 23.09
CA ILE A 137 -11.08 -3.59 21.78
C ILE A 137 -9.88 -4.34 21.17
N ILE A 138 -8.67 -3.83 21.42
CA ILE A 138 -7.40 -4.41 20.99
C ILE A 138 -6.48 -4.62 22.19
N SER A 139 -5.49 -5.51 22.03
CA SER A 139 -4.45 -5.73 23.05
C SER A 139 -3.38 -4.63 23.02
N GLU A 140 -2.61 -4.49 24.10
CA GLU A 140 -1.43 -3.61 24.12
C GLU A 140 -0.41 -4.01 23.05
N GLY A 141 -0.20 -5.31 22.84
CA GLY A 141 0.68 -5.83 21.79
C GLY A 141 0.24 -5.38 20.40
N LEU A 142 -1.05 -5.53 20.09
CA LEU A 142 -1.60 -5.06 18.82
C LEU A 142 -1.53 -3.54 18.69
N TYR A 143 -1.77 -2.79 19.77
CA TYR A 143 -1.60 -1.34 19.76
C TYR A 143 -0.20 -0.91 19.33
N VAL A 144 0.85 -1.56 19.86
CA VAL A 144 2.24 -1.29 19.47
C VAL A 144 2.45 -1.56 17.97
N SER A 145 1.95 -2.68 17.46
CA SER A 145 2.00 -3.01 16.04
C SER A 145 1.27 -1.97 15.17
N LEU A 146 0.10 -1.49 15.58
CA LEU A 146 -0.64 -0.46 14.83
C LEU A 146 0.07 0.89 14.84
N GLU A 147 0.76 1.25 15.92
CA GLU A 147 1.63 2.43 15.95
C GLU A 147 2.83 2.29 15.01
N VAL A 148 3.39 1.09 14.85
CA VAL A 148 4.42 0.80 13.83
C VAL A 148 3.85 1.02 12.43
N LEU A 149 2.70 0.44 12.11
CA LEU A 149 2.03 0.62 10.81
C LEU A 149 1.80 2.11 10.50
N ARG A 150 1.28 2.87 11.47
CA ARG A 150 1.07 4.32 11.31
C ARG A 150 2.39 5.04 11.00
N LYS A 151 3.48 4.69 11.68
CA LYS A 151 4.81 5.28 11.44
C LYS A 151 5.40 4.89 10.08
N ILE A 152 5.15 3.68 9.61
CA ILE A 152 5.50 3.22 8.26
C ILE A 152 4.72 4.02 7.21
N ARG A 153 3.41 4.18 7.39
CA ARG A 153 2.52 4.87 6.44
C ARG A 153 2.81 6.36 6.32
N ASN A 154 3.08 7.05 7.42
CA ASN A 154 3.26 8.50 7.48
C ASN A 154 4.14 9.09 6.36
N PRO A 155 5.38 8.60 6.10
CA PRO A 155 6.23 9.14 5.06
C PRO A 155 5.72 8.95 3.63
N TYR A 156 4.82 7.98 3.37
CA TYR A 156 4.23 7.76 2.05
C TYR A 156 3.12 8.75 1.70
N VAL A 157 2.45 9.33 2.70
CA VAL A 157 1.28 10.20 2.50
C VAL A 157 1.51 11.64 2.94
N HIS A 158 2.47 11.88 3.83
CA HIS A 158 2.77 13.20 4.35
C HIS A 158 4.14 13.63 3.87
N ALA A 159 4.16 14.59 2.95
CA ALA A 159 5.39 15.18 2.46
C ALA A 159 6.21 15.75 3.62
N LYS A 160 7.48 15.35 3.69
CA LYS A 160 8.45 15.92 4.63
C LYS A 160 9.59 16.55 3.85
N ALA A 161 9.84 17.83 4.13
CA ALA A 161 10.98 18.53 3.53
C ALA A 161 12.30 18.06 4.16
N GLY A 162 13.23 17.59 3.32
CA GLY A 162 14.60 17.23 3.70
C GLY A 162 14.75 15.92 4.49
N ILE A 163 15.92 15.76 5.09
CA ILE A 163 16.30 14.58 5.89
C ILE A 163 15.83 14.79 7.34
N LYS A 164 14.52 14.81 7.54
CA LYS A 164 13.90 14.92 8.88
C LYS A 164 13.51 13.55 9.42
N SER A 165 13.34 13.44 10.74
CA SER A 165 12.88 12.22 11.39
C SER A 165 11.57 11.71 10.75
N GLY A 166 11.60 10.44 10.35
CA GLY A 166 10.50 9.75 9.68
C GLY A 166 10.18 10.25 8.28
N SER A 167 11.14 10.80 7.52
CA SER A 167 11.05 10.91 6.05
C SER A 167 11.54 9.62 5.38
N LEU A 168 11.10 9.34 4.15
CA LEU A 168 11.56 8.15 3.39
C LEU A 168 13.08 8.14 3.25
N ILE A 169 13.68 9.28 2.87
CA ILE A 169 15.14 9.42 2.71
C ILE A 169 15.87 9.06 4.01
N LYS A 170 15.38 9.56 5.15
CA LYS A 170 15.99 9.25 6.45
C LYS A 170 15.86 7.76 6.79
N LYS A 171 14.69 7.14 6.54
CA LYS A 171 14.50 5.69 6.72
C LYS A 171 15.43 4.87 5.83
N MET A 172 15.62 5.26 4.56
CA MET A 172 16.55 4.57 3.66
C MET A 172 17.98 4.61 4.20
N ILE A 173 18.45 5.78 4.64
CA ILE A 173 19.79 5.95 5.21
C ILE A 173 19.95 5.13 6.49
N ASP A 174 19.00 5.22 7.41
CA ASP A 174 19.08 4.57 8.72
C ASP A 174 18.98 3.04 8.61
N GLY A 175 18.10 2.55 7.72
CA GLY A 175 17.91 1.14 7.43
C GLY A 175 18.93 0.55 6.45
N ARG A 176 19.81 1.38 5.89
CA ARG A 176 20.82 0.98 4.89
C ARG A 176 20.21 0.29 3.67
N PHE A 177 19.05 0.76 3.22
CA PHE A 177 18.41 0.23 2.01
C PHE A 177 19.13 0.73 0.76
N GLU A 178 19.44 -0.20 -0.15
CA GLU A 178 20.13 0.10 -1.41
C GLU A 178 19.22 0.83 -2.42
N SER A 179 17.91 0.64 -2.33
CA SER A 179 16.92 1.26 -3.21
C SER A 179 15.63 1.62 -2.47
N ALA A 180 14.88 2.57 -3.04
CA ALA A 180 13.56 2.94 -2.52
C ALA A 180 12.56 1.79 -2.62
N GLU A 181 12.72 0.93 -3.63
CA GLU A 181 11.90 -0.25 -3.84
C GLU A 181 12.11 -1.29 -2.74
N LEU A 182 13.36 -1.58 -2.36
CA LEU A 182 13.67 -2.52 -1.27
C LEU A 182 13.12 -2.02 0.08
N LEU A 183 13.23 -0.71 0.35
CA LEU A 183 12.57 -0.12 1.52
C LEU A 183 11.06 -0.33 1.45
N ALA A 184 10.44 -0.07 0.30
CA ALA A 184 9.01 -0.22 0.13
C ALA A 184 8.56 -1.68 0.29
N LYS A 185 9.29 -2.66 -0.27
CA LYS A 185 9.02 -4.10 -0.06
C LYS A 185 9.09 -4.45 1.43
N SER A 186 10.12 -3.99 2.13
CA SER A 186 10.27 -4.21 3.58
C SER A 186 9.12 -3.60 4.38
N ASP A 187 8.72 -2.37 4.06
CA ASP A 187 7.60 -1.68 4.72
C ASP A 187 6.26 -2.38 4.42
N ALA A 188 6.08 -2.92 3.21
CA ALA A 188 4.90 -3.69 2.83
C ALA A 188 4.82 -5.03 3.58
N LEU A 189 5.92 -5.78 3.68
CA LEU A 189 5.98 -7.05 4.43
C LEU A 189 5.67 -6.85 5.93
N GLU A 190 6.24 -5.80 6.54
CA GLU A 190 5.93 -5.45 7.92
C GLU A 190 4.44 -5.07 8.07
N SER A 191 3.89 -4.31 7.12
CA SER A 191 2.47 -3.95 7.11
C SER A 191 1.55 -5.16 6.95
N LEU A 192 1.92 -6.14 6.11
CA LEU A 192 1.20 -7.41 5.96
C LEU A 192 1.28 -8.26 7.23
N SER A 193 2.43 -8.28 7.91
CA SER A 193 2.60 -9.00 9.17
C SER A 193 1.71 -8.41 10.28
N ILE A 194 1.61 -7.07 10.33
CA ILE A 194 0.70 -6.36 11.24
C ILE A 194 -0.77 -6.62 10.87
N LEU A 195 -1.10 -6.62 9.58
CA LEU A 195 -2.45 -6.95 9.11
C LEU A 195 -2.84 -8.38 9.51
N LYS A 196 -1.93 -9.35 9.34
CA LYS A 196 -2.14 -10.73 9.80
C LYS A 196 -2.42 -10.80 11.29
N ALA A 197 -1.58 -10.17 12.12
CA ALA A 197 -1.76 -10.15 13.57
C ALA A 197 -3.10 -9.50 13.97
N PHE A 198 -3.52 -8.45 13.27
CA PHE A 198 -4.84 -7.84 13.45
C PHE A 198 -5.96 -8.83 13.10
N MET A 199 -5.88 -9.49 11.95
CA MET A 199 -6.89 -10.45 11.50
C MET A 199 -7.02 -11.64 12.45
N GLU A 200 -5.91 -12.20 12.93
CA GLU A 200 -5.91 -13.30 13.90
C GLU A 200 -6.58 -12.92 15.23
N GLN A 201 -6.45 -11.67 15.66
CA GLN A 201 -7.10 -11.21 16.89
C GLN A 201 -8.57 -10.79 16.70
N LYS A 202 -8.92 -10.22 15.53
CA LYS A 202 -10.18 -9.46 15.37
C LYS A 202 -11.14 -10.00 14.32
N VAL A 203 -10.67 -10.84 13.40
CA VAL A 203 -11.50 -11.33 12.30
C VAL A 203 -11.83 -12.80 12.58
N VAL A 204 -13.12 -13.08 12.72
CA VAL A 204 -13.60 -14.46 12.85
C VAL A 204 -13.49 -15.12 11.49
N MET A 205 -12.79 -16.26 11.45
CA MET A 205 -12.61 -17.08 10.25
C MET A 205 -13.25 -18.45 10.47
N TRP A 206 -13.94 -18.96 9.46
CA TRP A 206 -14.44 -20.34 9.44
C TRP A 206 -14.07 -21.00 8.12
N PHE A 207 -13.99 -22.32 8.14
CA PHE A 207 -13.80 -23.16 6.97
C PHE A 207 -15.11 -23.93 6.75
N SER A 208 -15.52 -24.08 5.49
CA SER A 208 -16.65 -24.94 5.17
C SER A 208 -16.24 -26.41 5.35
N GLU A 209 -17.16 -27.27 5.82
CA GLU A 209 -16.87 -28.68 6.12
C GLU A 209 -16.45 -29.48 4.87
N ASP A 210 -16.67 -28.94 3.67
CA ASP A 210 -16.37 -29.59 2.38
C ASP A 210 -14.96 -29.26 1.82
N GLU A 211 -14.15 -28.46 2.52
CA GLU A 211 -12.82 -28.00 2.07
C GLU A 211 -11.64 -28.53 2.92
N ALA A 212 -11.85 -29.60 3.70
CA ALA A 212 -10.84 -30.25 4.56
C ALA A 212 -10.23 -31.54 3.96
#